data_AF-A0A0C3AG07-F1
#
_entry.id   AF-A0A0C3AG07-F1
#
_cell.length_a   1.000
_cell.length_b   1.000
_cell.length_c   1.000
_cell.angle_alpha   90.00
_cell.angle_beta   90.00
_cell.angle_gamma   90.00
#
_symmetry.space_group_name_H-M   'P 1'
#
loop_
_entity.id
_entity.type
_entity.pdbx_description
1 polymer ?
#
loop_
_entity_poly.entity_id
_entity_poly.type
_entity_poly.pdbx_seq_one_letter_code
_entity_poly.pdbx_strand_id
1 'polypeptide(L)'
;RKTQTTKDLTKPWAELPLLSSPSPSQIPTQEDPEPEPHSAKTTLLLDDSQLKAHLQPFNHVCVREYDALLRAGDLGILGRERERGEEVGERGVGVGVGENEKDKGEGEGKRIGKGYDPTLLAVIGILDEIKGQSNVAGWIRAGGLWGPSSAVAGVVEEDKKKMWFDHEPTFKYWVRRGRGAVDELRVELVHGVVG
;
A
#
# COMPACT_ATOMS: atom_id res chain seq x y z
N ARG A 1 10.69 21.79 -16.87
CA ARG A 1 9.43 21.25 -17.43
C ARG A 1 9.49 19.74 -17.27
N LYS A 2 8.66 19.12 -16.42
CA LYS A 2 8.61 17.65 -16.31
C LYS A 2 7.95 17.10 -17.59
N THR A 3 8.55 16.08 -18.21
CA THR A 3 7.95 15.40 -19.37
C THR A 3 6.83 14.49 -18.88
N GLN A 4 5.61 14.71 -19.35
CA GLN A 4 4.49 13.81 -19.04
C GLN A 4 4.68 12.51 -19.81
N THR A 5 4.76 11.40 -19.10
CA THR A 5 4.78 10.06 -19.69
C THR A 5 3.42 9.40 -19.48
N THR A 6 3.07 8.46 -20.35
CA THR A 6 1.84 7.67 -20.27
C THR A 6 2.20 6.20 -20.11
N LYS A 7 1.58 5.54 -19.13
CA LYS A 7 1.66 4.10 -18.93
C LYS A 7 0.49 3.49 -19.68
N ASP A 8 0.81 2.54 -20.55
CA ASP A 8 -0.17 1.86 -21.38
C ASP A 8 -0.06 0.36 -21.13
N LEU A 9 -1.00 -0.20 -20.38
CA LEU A 9 -1.01 -1.62 -20.02
C LEU A 9 -1.31 -2.52 -21.22
N THR A 10 -1.84 -2.01 -22.33
CA THR A 10 -2.07 -2.84 -23.53
C THR A 10 -0.77 -3.41 -24.10
N LYS A 11 0.35 -2.71 -23.91
CA LYS A 11 1.67 -3.17 -24.35
C LYS A 11 2.14 -4.42 -23.59
N PRO A 12 2.29 -4.40 -22.25
CA PRO A 12 2.65 -5.63 -21.53
C PRO A 12 1.58 -6.72 -21.67
N TRP A 13 0.29 -6.40 -21.79
CA TRP A 13 -0.74 -7.44 -22.04
C TRP A 13 -0.55 -8.16 -23.37
N ALA A 14 -0.06 -7.49 -24.41
CA ALA A 14 0.24 -8.11 -25.70
C ALA A 14 1.55 -8.92 -25.68
N GLU A 15 2.51 -8.54 -24.85
CA GLU A 15 3.86 -9.14 -24.83
C GLU A 15 3.99 -10.31 -23.83
N LEU A 16 3.35 -10.25 -22.67
CA LEU A 16 3.48 -11.26 -21.61
C LEU A 16 2.99 -12.68 -21.99
N PRO A 17 1.91 -12.86 -22.79
CA PRO A 17 1.53 -14.18 -23.30
C PRO A 17 2.64 -14.86 -24.11
N LEU A 18 3.53 -14.07 -24.74
CA LEU A 18 4.66 -14.59 -25.52
C LEU A 18 5.81 -15.09 -24.64
N LEU A 19 5.91 -14.61 -23.39
CA LEU A 19 6.93 -15.03 -22.43
C LEU A 19 6.55 -16.30 -21.65
N SER A 20 5.25 -16.64 -21.63
CA SER A 20 4.71 -17.75 -20.85
C SER A 20 4.62 -19.06 -21.65
N SER A 21 5.40 -19.19 -22.72
CA SER A 21 5.36 -20.37 -23.59
C SER A 21 5.71 -21.64 -22.80
N PRO A 22 4.82 -22.65 -22.76
CA PRO A 22 5.09 -23.88 -22.03
C PRO A 22 6.27 -24.61 -22.66
N SER A 23 7.17 -25.13 -21.81
CA SER A 23 8.22 -26.05 -22.27
C SER A 23 7.58 -27.25 -22.98
N PRO A 24 8.12 -27.73 -24.12
CA PRO A 24 7.50 -28.74 -24.99
C PRO A 24 7.45 -30.16 -24.38
N SER A 25 7.51 -30.32 -23.07
CA SER A 25 7.59 -31.63 -22.39
C SER A 25 6.46 -31.92 -21.41
N GLN A 26 5.45 -31.04 -21.29
CA GLN A 26 4.27 -31.32 -20.45
C GLN A 26 3.10 -31.76 -21.32
N ILE A 27 2.80 -33.06 -21.23
CA ILE A 27 1.55 -33.65 -21.75
C ILE A 27 0.39 -32.96 -21.01
N PRO A 28 -0.60 -32.37 -21.69
CA PRO A 28 -1.71 -31.70 -21.02
C PRO A 28 -2.56 -32.73 -20.26
N THR A 29 -2.48 -32.74 -18.94
CA THR A 29 -3.52 -33.33 -18.08
C THR A 29 -4.72 -32.38 -18.09
N GLN A 30 -5.88 -32.89 -18.52
CA GLN A 30 -7.12 -32.17 -18.82
C GLN A 30 -7.76 -31.35 -17.68
N GLU A 31 -7.13 -31.23 -16.51
CA GLU A 31 -7.71 -30.62 -15.31
C GLU A 31 -7.06 -29.29 -14.91
N ASP A 32 -5.91 -28.91 -15.49
CA ASP A 32 -5.30 -27.62 -15.18
C ASP A 32 -5.92 -26.53 -16.07
N PRO A 33 -6.55 -25.48 -15.51
CA PRO A 33 -7.03 -24.35 -16.30
C PRO A 33 -5.83 -23.65 -16.93
N GLU A 34 -5.90 -23.44 -18.25
CA GLU A 34 -4.91 -22.67 -18.99
C GLU A 34 -4.73 -21.29 -18.32
N PRO A 35 -3.49 -20.84 -18.07
CA PRO A 35 -3.27 -19.55 -17.40
C PRO A 35 -3.93 -18.44 -18.21
N GLU A 36 -4.92 -17.76 -17.61
CA GLU A 36 -5.59 -16.64 -18.29
C GLU A 36 -4.56 -15.55 -18.61
N PRO A 37 -4.56 -15.01 -19.83
CA PRO A 37 -3.64 -13.96 -20.21
C PRO A 37 -3.86 -12.70 -19.36
N HIS A 38 -2.78 -11.99 -19.06
CA HIS A 38 -2.85 -10.73 -18.33
C HIS A 38 -3.73 -9.71 -19.06
N SER A 39 -4.64 -9.10 -18.32
CA SER A 39 -5.61 -8.16 -18.87
C SER A 39 -6.06 -7.15 -17.82
N ALA A 40 -7.04 -6.31 -18.16
CA ALA A 40 -7.70 -5.42 -17.21
C ALA A 40 -8.30 -6.16 -15.99
N LYS A 41 -8.59 -7.47 -16.13
CA LYS A 41 -9.14 -8.27 -15.02
C LYS A 41 -8.10 -8.68 -13.98
N THR A 42 -6.83 -8.78 -14.36
CA THR A 42 -5.79 -9.46 -13.57
C THR A 42 -4.55 -8.58 -13.33
N THR A 43 -4.54 -7.37 -13.87
CA THR A 43 -3.38 -6.46 -13.80
C THR A 43 -3.68 -5.24 -12.95
N LEU A 44 -2.69 -4.81 -12.16
CA LEU A 44 -2.73 -3.58 -11.39
C LEU A 44 -1.46 -2.75 -11.66
N LEU A 45 -1.62 -1.44 -11.78
CA LEU A 45 -0.58 -0.43 -11.86
C LEU A 45 -0.53 0.31 -10.52
N LEU A 46 0.66 0.40 -9.93
CA LEU A 46 0.92 1.19 -8.74
C LEU A 46 1.79 2.38 -9.15
N ASP A 47 1.26 3.60 -9.07
CA ASP A 47 1.96 4.82 -9.49
C ASP A 47 1.46 6.01 -8.67
N ASP A 48 2.27 7.04 -8.49
CA ASP A 48 1.91 8.26 -7.74
C ASP A 48 1.10 9.27 -8.57
N SER A 49 0.95 9.01 -9.87
CA SER A 49 0.34 9.95 -10.81
C SER A 49 -0.85 9.37 -11.55
N GLN A 50 -2.05 9.90 -11.26
CA GLN A 50 -3.26 9.58 -12.03
C GLN A 50 -3.10 9.85 -13.53
N LEU A 51 -2.37 10.91 -13.89
CA LEU A 51 -2.19 11.32 -15.29
C LEU A 51 -1.41 10.27 -16.09
N LYS A 52 -0.46 9.57 -15.46
CA LYS A 52 0.29 8.50 -16.12
C LYS A 52 -0.59 7.30 -16.43
N ALA A 53 -1.63 7.05 -15.64
CA ALA A 53 -2.52 5.89 -15.76
C ALA A 53 -3.82 6.17 -16.54
N HIS A 54 -3.97 7.35 -17.16
CA HIS A 54 -5.25 7.79 -17.75
C HIS A 54 -5.83 6.84 -18.82
N LEU A 55 -5.01 6.00 -19.46
CA LEU A 55 -5.49 5.00 -20.42
C LEU A 55 -6.18 3.79 -19.77
N GLN A 56 -5.87 3.48 -18.52
CA GLN A 56 -6.46 2.38 -17.75
C GLN A 56 -6.71 2.81 -16.29
N PRO A 57 -7.60 3.79 -16.04
CA PRO A 57 -7.78 4.39 -14.72
C PRO A 57 -8.29 3.41 -13.67
N PHE A 58 -8.98 2.35 -14.11
CA PHE A 58 -9.50 1.31 -13.22
C PHE A 58 -8.50 0.18 -12.97
N ASN A 59 -7.34 0.19 -13.60
CA ASN A 59 -6.23 -0.71 -13.27
C ASN A 59 -5.17 -0.01 -12.44
N HIS A 60 -5.47 1.13 -11.82
CA HIS A 60 -4.49 1.96 -11.12
C HIS A 60 -4.84 2.13 -9.65
N VAL A 61 -3.85 1.89 -8.78
CA VAL A 61 -3.84 2.37 -7.40
C VAL A 61 -2.89 3.55 -7.33
N CYS A 62 -3.47 4.75 -7.22
CA CYS A 62 -2.69 5.95 -6.94
C CYS A 62 -2.19 5.89 -5.49
N VAL A 63 -0.90 6.11 -5.27
CA VAL A 63 -0.31 6.19 -3.92
C VAL A 63 0.18 7.61 -3.63
N ARG A 64 0.29 7.93 -2.34
CA ARG A 64 0.94 9.16 -1.89
C ARG A 64 2.44 9.08 -2.23
N GLU A 65 3.01 10.19 -2.71
CA GLU A 65 4.45 10.32 -2.92
C GLU A 65 5.18 10.28 -1.56
N TYR A 66 6.26 9.50 -1.48
CA TYR A 66 7.17 9.53 -0.33
C TYR A 66 8.11 10.73 -0.46
N ASP A 67 7.65 11.88 0.05
CA ASP A 67 8.34 13.15 -0.07
C ASP A 67 9.43 13.37 1.00
N ALA A 68 10.13 14.51 0.91
CA ALA A 68 11.17 14.88 1.85
C ALA A 68 10.65 15.08 3.29
N LEU A 69 9.38 15.44 3.48
CA LEU A 69 8.80 15.64 4.81
C LEU A 69 8.52 14.30 5.48
N LEU A 70 7.92 13.35 4.76
CA LEU A 70 7.74 11.98 5.23
C LEU A 70 9.08 11.33 5.55
N ARG A 71 10.07 11.48 4.65
CA ARG A 71 11.42 10.96 4.88
C ARG A 71 12.09 11.56 6.11
N ALA A 72 11.98 12.88 6.32
CA ALA A 72 12.54 13.51 7.52
C ALA A 72 11.87 13.01 8.80
N GLY A 73 10.54 12.78 8.77
CA GLY A 73 9.80 12.18 9.86
C GLY A 73 10.30 10.78 10.23
N ASP A 74 10.44 9.93 9.22
CA ASP A 74 10.95 8.56 9.32
C ASP A 74 12.41 8.51 9.84
N LEU A 75 13.28 9.38 9.34
CA LEU A 75 14.65 9.52 9.85
C LEU A 75 14.69 9.96 11.33
N GLY A 76 13.77 10.84 11.73
CA GLY A 76 13.64 11.26 13.12
C GLY A 76 13.20 10.13 14.05
N ILE A 77 12.37 9.20 13.57
CA ILE A 77 12.01 7.99 14.32
C ILE A 77 13.22 7.09 14.46
N LEU A 78 13.92 6.82 13.36
CA LEU A 78 15.13 5.99 13.35
C LEU A 78 16.21 6.52 14.32
N GLY A 79 16.43 7.83 14.35
CA GLY A 79 17.37 8.45 15.29
C GLY A 79 17.00 8.19 16.75
N ARG A 80 15.72 8.40 17.11
CA ARG A 80 15.23 8.13 18.48
C ARG A 80 15.30 6.66 18.87
N GLU A 81 15.03 5.75 17.93
CA GLU A 81 15.14 4.30 18.19
C GLU A 81 16.59 3.89 18.44
N ARG A 82 17.54 4.48 17.71
CA ARG A 82 18.97 4.27 17.92
C ARG A 82 19.43 4.80 19.27
N GLU A 83 19.08 6.04 19.63
CA GLU A 83 19.41 6.62 20.94
C GLU A 83 18.86 5.76 22.08
N ARG A 84 17.60 5.30 21.98
CA ARG A 84 16.99 4.43 22.99
C ARG A 84 17.65 3.04 23.04
N GLY A 85 18.08 2.50 21.90
CA GLY A 85 18.81 1.23 21.85
C GLY A 85 20.21 1.31 22.45
N GLU A 86 20.89 2.44 22.26
CA GLU A 86 22.20 2.74 22.84
C GLU A 86 22.12 2.92 24.37
N GLU A 87 21.07 3.60 24.89
CA GLU A 87 20.86 3.75 26.34
C GLU A 87 20.60 2.41 27.07
N VAL A 88 19.99 1.42 26.42
CA VAL A 88 19.77 0.08 26.98
C VAL A 88 21.05 -0.75 26.95
N GLY A 89 21.97 -0.49 26.02
CA GLY A 89 23.29 -1.11 25.97
C GLY A 89 24.25 -0.68 27.08
N GLU A 90 24.09 0.55 27.60
CA GLU A 90 24.94 1.07 28.69
C GLU A 90 24.39 0.81 30.11
N ARG A 91 23.10 0.46 30.27
CA ARG A 91 22.47 0.18 31.59
C ARG A 91 22.24 -1.30 31.88
N GLY A 92 23.26 -2.11 31.69
CA GLY A 92 23.38 -3.37 32.42
C GLY A 92 23.67 -3.13 33.90
N VAL A 93 22.66 -2.66 34.66
CA VAL A 93 22.38 -2.78 36.12
C VAL A 93 21.49 -1.58 36.51
N GLY A 94 20.20 -1.81 36.72
CA GLY A 94 19.30 -0.81 37.29
C GLY A 94 17.82 -1.11 37.10
N VAL A 95 17.21 -1.79 38.07
CA VAL A 95 15.76 -2.01 38.20
C VAL A 95 15.04 -0.67 38.41
N GLY A 96 13.95 -0.41 37.68
CA GLY A 96 13.08 0.75 37.94
C GLY A 96 11.77 0.70 37.15
N VAL A 97 10.68 0.42 37.87
CA VAL A 97 9.27 0.42 37.44
C VAL A 97 8.76 1.83 37.19
N GLY A 98 7.83 2.02 36.23
CA GLY A 98 7.01 3.24 36.17
C GLY A 98 6.12 3.36 34.92
N GLU A 99 4.84 3.03 35.07
CA GLU A 99 3.74 3.44 34.19
C GLU A 99 3.48 4.97 34.32
N ASN A 100 3.11 5.70 33.26
CA ASN A 100 1.74 6.24 33.08
C ASN A 100 1.55 7.13 31.83
N GLU A 101 0.29 7.22 31.41
CA GLU A 101 -0.31 7.98 30.32
C GLU A 101 -0.20 9.52 30.41
N LYS A 102 -0.19 10.19 29.25
CA LYS A 102 -1.20 11.19 28.80
C LYS A 102 -0.60 12.07 27.69
N ASP A 103 -1.34 12.28 26.60
CA ASP A 103 -1.33 13.60 25.96
C ASP A 103 -2.62 13.86 25.16
N LYS A 104 -3.19 15.05 25.38
CA LYS A 104 -4.43 15.60 24.80
C LYS A 104 -4.04 16.84 23.98
N GLY A 105 -4.64 16.97 22.80
CA GLY A 105 -5.05 18.28 22.27
C GLY A 105 -4.14 18.99 21.25
N GLU A 106 -4.64 18.97 20.01
CA GLU A 106 -4.78 20.11 19.09
C GLU A 106 -3.55 20.70 18.34
N GLY A 107 -3.77 20.88 17.03
CA GLY A 107 -2.84 21.48 16.08
C GLY A 107 -3.00 20.88 14.67
N GLU A 108 -3.97 21.39 13.91
CA GLU A 108 -4.13 21.12 12.48
C GLU A 108 -2.82 21.53 11.76
N GLY A 109 -2.03 20.53 11.35
CA GLY A 109 -0.64 20.67 10.90
C GLY A 109 0.32 19.61 11.47
N LYS A 110 -0.12 18.83 12.47
CA LYS A 110 0.71 17.85 13.18
C LYS A 110 0.16 16.42 13.05
N ARG A 111 0.45 15.76 11.92
CA ARG A 111 0.22 14.31 11.74
C ARG A 111 1.44 13.55 11.23
N ILE A 112 2.65 13.95 11.64
CA ILE A 112 3.80 13.04 11.59
C ILE A 112 3.74 12.21 12.89
N GLY A 113 2.85 11.21 12.91
CA GLY A 113 2.38 10.54 14.13
C GLY A 113 3.04 9.20 14.40
N LYS A 114 3.74 9.10 15.55
CA LYS A 114 4.07 7.90 16.35
C LYS A 114 4.79 6.70 15.70
N GLY A 115 4.98 6.64 14.38
CA GLY A 115 5.66 5.52 13.72
C GLY A 115 5.95 5.82 12.24
N TYR A 116 6.66 4.90 11.59
CA TYR A 116 7.05 5.03 10.18
C TYR A 116 5.85 5.18 9.25
N ASP A 117 6.05 5.81 8.09
CA ASP A 117 5.00 5.93 7.07
C ASP A 117 4.41 4.55 6.70
N PRO A 118 3.10 4.31 6.92
CA PRO A 118 2.51 3.00 6.72
C PRO A 118 1.92 2.82 5.31
N THR A 119 2.28 3.66 4.32
CA THR A 119 1.66 3.60 2.99
C THR A 119 1.84 2.24 2.33
N LEU A 120 3.03 1.62 2.42
CA LEU A 120 3.26 0.29 1.86
C LEU A 120 2.43 -0.80 2.57
N LEU A 121 2.20 -0.67 3.88
CA LEU A 121 1.27 -1.57 4.58
C LEU A 121 -0.15 -1.42 4.04
N ALA A 122 -0.60 -0.19 3.78
CA ALA A 122 -1.90 0.02 3.16
C ALA A 122 -1.99 -0.61 1.78
N VAL A 123 -0.95 -0.46 0.95
CA VAL A 123 -0.86 -1.10 -0.37
C VAL A 123 -0.91 -2.63 -0.26
N ILE A 124 -0.18 -3.23 0.69
CA ILE A 124 -0.26 -4.68 0.95
C ILE A 124 -1.69 -5.09 1.31
N GLY A 125 -2.39 -4.31 2.15
CA GLY A 125 -3.79 -4.58 2.46
C GLY A 125 -4.71 -4.54 1.24
N ILE A 126 -4.48 -3.60 0.31
CA ILE A 126 -5.22 -3.52 -0.96
C ILE A 126 -4.91 -4.74 -1.84
N LEU A 127 -3.62 -5.12 -1.97
CA LEU A 127 -3.21 -6.30 -2.74
C LEU A 127 -3.80 -7.59 -2.18
N ASP A 128 -3.85 -7.70 -0.85
CA ASP A 128 -4.44 -8.84 -0.14
C ASP A 128 -5.95 -9.00 -0.41
N GLU A 129 -6.68 -7.91 -0.62
CA GLU A 129 -8.09 -7.96 -1.05
C GLU A 129 -8.20 -8.24 -2.55
N ILE A 130 -7.39 -7.57 -3.37
CA ILE A 130 -7.40 -7.68 -4.83
C ILE A 130 -7.10 -9.11 -5.30
N LYS A 131 -6.25 -9.86 -4.60
CA LYS A 131 -5.91 -11.25 -4.96
C LYS A 131 -7.13 -12.18 -5.03
N GLY A 132 -8.20 -11.86 -4.30
CA GLY A 132 -9.46 -12.62 -4.32
C GLY A 132 -10.48 -12.13 -5.35
N GLN A 133 -10.20 -11.05 -6.07
CA GLN A 133 -11.11 -10.45 -7.04
C GLN A 133 -10.89 -11.07 -8.42
N SER A 134 -11.97 -11.51 -9.07
CA SER A 134 -11.92 -12.04 -10.44
C SER A 134 -11.81 -10.96 -11.52
N ASN A 135 -12.03 -9.70 -11.15
CA ASN A 135 -11.95 -8.55 -12.06
C ASN A 135 -11.44 -7.31 -11.32
N VAL A 136 -10.13 -7.07 -11.36
CA VAL A 136 -9.46 -5.92 -10.74
C VAL A 136 -10.08 -4.60 -11.22
N ALA A 137 -10.21 -4.39 -12.53
CA ALA A 137 -10.79 -3.17 -13.06
C ALA A 137 -12.25 -2.95 -12.61
N GLY A 138 -13.04 -4.02 -12.60
CA GLY A 138 -14.42 -3.98 -12.09
C GLY A 138 -14.49 -3.61 -10.62
N TRP A 139 -13.61 -4.19 -9.79
CA TRP A 139 -13.54 -3.94 -8.36
C TRP A 139 -13.14 -2.49 -8.04
N ILE A 140 -12.11 -1.96 -8.69
CA ILE A 140 -11.69 -0.56 -8.52
C ILE A 140 -12.81 0.38 -8.97
N ARG A 141 -13.42 0.13 -10.14
CA ARG A 141 -14.53 0.94 -10.66
C ARG A 141 -15.75 0.95 -9.73
N ALA A 142 -16.00 -0.15 -9.03
CA ALA A 142 -17.09 -0.28 -8.06
C ALA A 142 -16.82 0.43 -6.73
N GLY A 143 -15.67 1.10 -6.57
CA GLY A 143 -15.31 1.79 -5.33
C GLY A 143 -14.47 0.94 -4.36
N GLY A 144 -13.93 -0.20 -4.80
CA GLY A 144 -13.19 -1.14 -3.97
C GLY A 144 -12.10 -0.49 -3.10
N LEU A 145 -11.38 0.51 -3.63
CA LEU A 145 -10.32 1.24 -2.89
C LEU A 145 -10.83 2.01 -1.66
N TRP A 146 -12.12 2.29 -1.56
CA TRP A 146 -12.72 2.93 -0.39
C TRP A 146 -12.97 1.94 0.75
N GLY A 147 -12.81 0.62 0.52
CA GLY A 147 -13.01 -0.42 1.52
C GLY A 147 -14.44 -0.40 2.06
N PRO A 148 -14.65 -0.63 3.38
CA PRO A 148 -15.97 -0.54 3.99
C PRO A 148 -16.66 0.81 3.81
N SER A 149 -15.88 1.89 3.63
CA SER A 149 -16.41 3.24 3.38
C SER A 149 -17.16 3.34 2.05
N SER A 150 -16.95 2.41 1.10
CA SER A 150 -17.67 2.38 -0.18
C SER A 150 -19.17 2.08 -0.02
N ALA A 151 -19.56 1.37 1.05
CA ALA A 151 -20.95 0.98 1.30
C ALA A 151 -21.70 2.01 2.16
N VAL A 152 -20.98 2.91 2.82
CA VAL A 152 -21.57 3.95 3.65
C VAL A 152 -21.96 5.09 2.73
N ALA A 153 -23.27 5.31 2.54
CA ALA A 153 -23.86 6.32 1.65
C ALA A 153 -23.60 7.79 2.07
N GLY A 154 -22.48 8.06 2.73
CA GLY A 154 -22.15 9.33 3.39
C GLY A 154 -20.74 9.82 3.15
N VAL A 155 -20.08 9.42 2.06
CA VAL A 155 -18.88 10.14 1.61
C VAL A 155 -19.35 11.55 1.23
N VAL A 156 -19.03 12.54 2.05
CA VAL A 156 -19.42 13.94 1.82
C VAL A 156 -18.86 14.41 0.47
N GLU A 157 -19.53 15.32 -0.23
CA GLU A 157 -19.09 15.80 -1.56
C GLU A 157 -17.63 16.31 -1.56
N GLU A 158 -17.13 16.82 -0.42
CA GLU A 158 -15.72 17.21 -0.25
C GLU A 158 -14.73 16.04 -0.35
N ASP A 159 -15.13 14.84 0.07
CA ASP A 159 -14.29 13.65 0.02
C ASP A 159 -14.22 13.04 -1.38
N LYS A 160 -15.14 13.40 -2.30
CA LYS A 160 -15.05 13.00 -3.71
C LYS A 160 -13.84 13.59 -4.44
N LYS A 161 -13.24 14.65 -3.89
CA LYS A 161 -11.96 15.22 -4.39
C LYS A 161 -10.73 14.59 -3.75
N LYS A 162 -10.91 13.80 -2.68
CA LYS A 162 -9.82 13.19 -1.93
C LYS A 162 -9.54 11.79 -2.46
N MET A 163 -8.30 11.37 -2.29
CA MET A 163 -7.90 10.00 -2.61
C MET A 163 -8.21 9.07 -1.44
N TRP A 164 -8.23 7.76 -1.69
CA TRP A 164 -8.44 6.75 -0.64
C TRP A 164 -7.45 6.88 0.53
N PHE A 165 -6.23 7.37 0.26
CA PHE A 165 -5.19 7.58 1.26
C PHE A 165 -5.32 8.90 2.05
N ASP A 166 -6.17 9.82 1.59
CA ASP A 166 -6.49 11.06 2.31
C ASP A 166 -7.73 10.91 3.22
N HIS A 167 -8.53 9.86 2.98
CA HIS A 167 -9.63 9.48 3.85
C HIS A 167 -9.12 8.56 4.98
N GLU A 168 -8.86 9.17 6.14
CA GLU A 168 -8.24 8.52 7.31
C GLU A 168 -8.86 7.17 7.70
N PRO A 169 -10.20 6.98 7.77
CA PRO A 169 -10.78 5.67 8.07
C PRO A 169 -10.45 4.60 7.01
N THR A 170 -10.48 4.97 5.73
CA THR A 170 -10.13 4.06 4.63
C THR A 170 -8.64 3.71 4.67
N PHE A 171 -7.77 4.71 4.85
CA PHE A 171 -6.33 4.47 4.95
C PHE A 171 -6.00 3.53 6.12
N LYS A 172 -6.54 3.79 7.32
CA LYS A 172 -6.35 2.92 8.49
C LYS A 172 -6.89 1.51 8.30
N TYR A 173 -8.03 1.38 7.62
CA TYR A 173 -8.58 0.07 7.28
C TYR A 173 -7.57 -0.76 6.47
N TRP A 174 -6.99 -0.16 5.42
CA TRP A 174 -6.01 -0.84 4.57
C TRP A 174 -4.71 -1.13 5.31
N VAL A 175 -4.20 -0.21 6.13
CA VAL A 175 -3.01 -0.45 6.97
C VAL A 175 -3.22 -1.65 7.89
N ARG A 176 -4.37 -1.72 8.58
CA ARG A 176 -4.70 -2.83 9.47
C ARG A 176 -4.77 -4.16 8.71
N ARG A 177 -5.42 -4.17 7.54
CA ARG A 177 -5.48 -5.36 6.68
C ARG A 177 -4.09 -5.81 6.24
N GLY A 178 -3.25 -4.87 5.82
CA GLY A 178 -1.88 -5.17 5.38
C GLY A 178 -1.01 -5.75 6.49
N ARG A 179 -1.12 -5.24 7.72
CA ARG A 179 -0.45 -5.85 8.89
C ARG A 179 -0.89 -7.31 9.08
N GLY A 180 -2.20 -7.57 9.05
CA GLY A 180 -2.72 -8.94 9.13
C GLY A 180 -2.19 -9.86 8.02
N ALA A 181 -2.09 -9.37 6.79
CA ALA A 181 -1.55 -10.13 5.67
C ALA A 181 -0.04 -10.44 5.84
N VAL A 182 0.74 -9.48 6.31
CA VAL A 182 2.17 -9.67 6.63
C VAL A 182 2.35 -10.71 7.75
N ASP A 183 1.53 -10.60 8.80
CA ASP A 183 1.54 -11.54 9.94
C ASP A 183 1.16 -12.97 9.50
N GLU A 184 0.12 -13.11 8.67
CA GLU A 184 -0.33 -14.41 8.14
C GLU A 184 0.75 -15.08 7.27
N LEU A 185 1.45 -14.29 6.46
CA LEU A 185 2.57 -14.74 5.63
C LEU A 185 3.86 -14.96 6.43
N ARG A 186 3.87 -14.63 7.75
CA ARG A 186 5.05 -14.70 8.63
C ARG A 186 6.24 -13.91 8.07
N VAL A 187 5.95 -12.79 7.42
CA VAL A 187 6.97 -11.85 6.93
C VAL A 187 7.31 -10.90 8.08
N GLU A 188 8.58 -10.76 8.40
CA GLU A 188 9.02 -9.83 9.43
C GLU A 188 8.77 -8.39 9.00
N LEU A 189 8.15 -7.60 9.88
CA LEU A 189 7.90 -6.18 9.62
C LEU A 189 9.09 -5.34 10.08
N VAL A 190 9.99 -5.06 9.13
CA VAL A 190 11.16 -4.18 9.34
C VAL A 190 10.95 -2.87 8.58
N HIS A 191 11.34 -1.74 9.17
CA HIS A 191 11.33 -0.47 8.45
C HIS A 191 12.43 -0.46 7.37
N GLY A 192 12.14 0.06 6.17
CA GLY A 192 13.13 0.18 5.08
C GLY A 192 14.00 1.44 5.15
N VAL A 193 13.87 2.24 6.20
CA VAL A 193 14.51 3.56 6.32
C VAL A 193 16.00 3.42 6.61
N VAL A 194 16.82 4.09 5.81
CA VAL A 194 18.29 4.17 5.95
C VAL A 194 18.73 5.62 6.16
N GLY A 195 19.68 5.81 7.09
CA GLY A 195 20.27 7.10 7.48
C GLY A 195 21.53 7.44 6.73
#